data_AF-A0AAW0X1Z8-F1
#
_entry.id   AF-A0AAW0X1Z8-F1
#
_cell.length_a   1.000
_cell.length_b   1.000
_cell.length_c   1.000
_cell.angle_alpha   90.00
_cell.angle_beta   90.00
_cell.angle_gamma   90.00
#
_symmetry.space_group_name_H-M   'P 1'
#
loop_
_entity.id
_entity.type
_entity.pdbx_description
1 polymer ?
#
loop_
_entity_poly.entity_id
_entity_poly.type
_entity_poly.pdbx_seq_one_letter_code
_entity_poly.pdbx_strand_id
1 'polypeptide(L)'
;MWCRVRMVVSGLLLMVVLDAGVGVGVGVRAAGTSMINLVNNGYEGVVIGISPQVIESQGPAIITAIKQMIKEASGHMFVATRRRAFLRQVKVLIPQSWSNTTIDQVATTESFMKSDIRVDLPHAIYKNQPYTEQPGECGEPGEYIHLTPEYLTQRKFSLWWGPP
;
A
#
# COMPACT_ATOMS: atom_id res chain seq x y z
N MET A 1 -20.36 -0.22 9.06
CA MET A 1 -19.72 -0.40 10.39
C MET A 1 -18.77 0.77 10.61
N TRP A 2 -18.98 1.59 11.64
CA TRP A 2 -18.05 2.67 11.98
C TRP A 2 -17.09 2.14 13.06
N CYS A 3 -15.78 2.15 12.81
CA CYS A 3 -14.80 1.91 13.86
C CYS A 3 -14.91 3.04 14.89
N ARG A 4 -15.42 2.77 16.09
CA ARG A 4 -15.28 3.69 17.23
C ARG A 4 -13.84 3.58 17.74
N VAL A 5 -12.97 4.48 17.29
CA VAL A 5 -11.66 4.68 17.93
C VAL A 5 -11.91 5.40 19.25
N ARG A 6 -12.04 4.65 20.34
CA ARG A 6 -12.09 5.23 21.69
C ARG A 6 -10.66 5.50 22.11
N MET A 7 -10.16 6.70 21.83
CA MET A 7 -8.86 7.17 22.33
C MET A 7 -9.01 7.40 23.84
N VAL A 8 -8.80 6.35 24.64
CA VAL A 8 -8.78 6.46 26.09
C VAL A 8 -7.41 7.00 26.50
N VAL A 9 -7.32 8.31 26.65
CA VAL A 9 -6.19 8.93 27.36
C VAL A 9 -6.47 8.76 28.86
N SER A 10 -6.28 7.55 29.39
CA SER A 10 -6.30 7.35 30.85
C SER A 10 -4.89 7.57 31.37
N GLY A 11 -4.66 8.73 31.99
CA GLY A 11 -3.62 8.83 33.00
C GLY A 11 -3.92 7.87 34.15
N LEU A 12 -2.84 7.46 34.84
CA LEU A 12 -2.76 6.58 36.02
C LEU A 12 -2.61 5.06 35.80
N LEU A 13 -1.36 4.63 36.07
CA LEU A 13 -0.92 3.61 37.02
C LEU A 13 -1.26 2.11 36.78
N LEU A 14 -0.19 1.39 36.43
CA LEU A 14 0.21 0.03 36.82
C LEU A 14 -0.86 -0.91 37.44
N MET A 15 -1.23 -1.95 36.70
CA MET A 15 -1.55 -3.28 37.25
C MET A 15 -1.10 -4.34 36.24
N VAL A 16 -0.13 -5.16 36.66
CA VAL A 16 0.21 -6.43 36.00
C VAL A 16 -0.88 -7.42 36.38
N VAL A 17 -1.62 -7.93 35.40
CA VAL A 17 -2.44 -9.13 35.56
C VAL A 17 -1.98 -10.15 34.53
N LEU A 18 -1.39 -11.24 35.03
CA LEU A 18 -1.05 -12.44 34.27
C LEU A 18 -2.30 -13.32 34.22
N ASP A 19 -3.07 -13.26 33.14
CA ASP A 19 -4.09 -14.26 32.86
C ASP A 19 -3.52 -15.32 31.93
N ALA A 20 -3.20 -16.48 32.51
CA ALA A 20 -2.85 -17.69 31.79
C ALA A 20 -4.13 -18.34 31.23
N GLY A 21 -4.52 -17.94 30.03
CA GLY A 21 -5.56 -18.59 29.24
C GLY A 21 -4.99 -19.18 27.96
N VAL A 22 -4.71 -20.49 27.95
CA VAL A 22 -4.31 -21.22 26.73
C VAL A 22 -5.57 -21.44 25.88
N GLY A 23 -5.92 -20.44 25.07
CA GLY A 23 -6.85 -20.61 23.96
C GLY A 23 -6.07 -21.05 22.73
N VAL A 24 -6.17 -22.33 22.35
CA VAL A 24 -5.60 -22.83 21.09
C VAL A 24 -6.55 -22.38 19.96
N GLY A 25 -6.46 -21.11 19.60
CA GLY A 25 -7.05 -20.61 18.37
C GLY A 25 -6.17 -21.04 17.21
N VAL A 26 -6.60 -22.02 16.42
CA VAL A 26 -6.00 -22.28 15.11
C VAL A 26 -6.43 -21.13 14.19
N GLY A 27 -5.73 -20.00 14.30
CA GLY A 27 -5.79 -18.94 13.32
C GLY A 27 -5.09 -19.42 12.06
N VAL A 28 -5.85 -19.72 11.01
CA VAL A 28 -5.29 -19.79 9.66
C VAL A 28 -4.78 -18.39 9.35
N ARG A 29 -3.46 -18.19 9.45
CA ARG A 29 -2.82 -16.95 8.98
C ARG A 29 -3.05 -16.90 7.47
N ALA A 30 -3.92 -16.02 7.01
CA ALA A 30 -3.97 -15.66 5.61
C ALA A 30 -2.56 -15.20 5.21
N ALA A 31 -1.93 -15.93 4.29
CA ALA A 31 -0.57 -15.68 3.84
C ALA A 31 -0.55 -14.47 2.89
N GLY A 32 -0.70 -13.28 3.47
CA GLY A 32 -0.42 -12.00 2.85
C GLY A 32 0.60 -11.24 3.71
N THR A 33 1.76 -11.84 3.97
CA THR A 33 2.81 -11.16 4.73
C THR A 33 3.44 -10.10 3.84
N SER A 34 2.91 -8.88 3.90
CA SER A 34 3.60 -7.70 3.37
C SER A 34 5.04 -7.72 3.88
N MET A 35 6.00 -7.54 2.97
CA MET A 35 7.44 -7.57 3.30
C MET A 35 7.95 -6.21 3.80
N ILE A 36 7.03 -5.30 4.12
CA ILE A 36 7.35 -3.95 4.56
C ILE A 36 7.97 -3.99 5.96
N ASN A 37 9.16 -3.40 6.08
CA ASN A 37 9.86 -3.25 7.35
C ASN A 37 10.13 -1.78 7.63
N LEU A 38 9.99 -1.39 8.90
CA LEU A 38 10.41 -0.07 9.38
C LEU A 38 11.83 -0.15 9.93
N VAL A 39 12.80 0.31 9.15
CA VAL A 39 14.22 0.29 9.53
C VAL A 39 14.69 1.72 9.76
N ASN A 40 15.11 2.07 10.97
CA ASN A 40 15.60 3.44 11.30
C ASN A 40 14.64 4.54 10.80
N ASN A 41 13.34 4.46 11.12
CA ASN A 41 12.29 5.41 10.71
C ASN A 41 11.94 5.42 9.20
N GLY A 42 12.53 4.56 8.38
CA GLY A 42 12.20 4.45 6.96
C GLY A 42 11.53 3.13 6.66
N TYR A 43 10.37 3.18 6.02
CA TYR A 43 9.74 2.01 5.47
C TYR A 43 10.50 1.55 4.23
N GLU A 44 10.84 0.27 4.21
CA GLU A 44 11.52 -0.42 3.12
C GLU A 44 10.69 -1.64 2.71
N GLY A 45 10.82 -2.07 1.46
CA GLY A 45 10.16 -3.27 0.95
C GLY A 45 8.72 -3.06 0.47
N VAL A 46 8.25 -1.82 0.32
CA VAL A 46 6.94 -1.54 -0.32
C VAL A 46 7.01 -1.93 -1.79
N VAL A 47 6.04 -2.72 -2.26
CA VAL A 47 5.96 -3.18 -3.65
C VAL A 47 4.72 -2.61 -4.33
N ILE A 48 4.92 -1.98 -5.48
CA ILE A 48 3.87 -1.48 -6.36
C ILE A 48 3.89 -2.33 -7.63
N GLY A 49 2.85 -3.12 -7.86
CA GLY A 49 2.71 -3.94 -9.06
C GLY A 49 1.89 -3.24 -10.13
N ILE A 50 2.38 -3.22 -11.37
CA ILE A 50 1.58 -2.85 -12.54
C ILE A 50 1.06 -4.13 -13.18
N SER A 51 -0.24 -4.18 -13.48
CA SER A 51 -0.89 -5.33 -14.10
C SER A 51 -0.43 -5.52 -15.55
N PRO A 52 -0.20 -6.76 -16.02
CA PRO A 52 0.07 -7.02 -17.44
C PRO A 52 -1.05 -6.61 -18.40
N GLN A 53 -2.26 -6.32 -17.87
CA GLN A 53 -3.39 -5.84 -18.65
C GLN A 53 -3.32 -4.34 -18.96
N VAL A 54 -2.45 -3.59 -18.26
CA VAL A 54 -2.21 -2.18 -18.54
C VAL A 54 -1.41 -2.03 -19.82
N ILE A 55 -1.85 -1.12 -20.69
CA ILE A 55 -1.25 -0.91 -22.00
C ILE A 55 0.15 -0.30 -21.84
N GLU A 56 1.15 -0.92 -22.49
CA GLU A 56 2.56 -0.51 -22.40
C GLU A 56 2.80 0.96 -22.78
N SER A 57 2.05 1.51 -23.74
CA SER A 57 2.19 2.91 -24.17
C SER A 57 1.88 3.92 -23.05
N GLN A 58 1.11 3.54 -22.03
CA GLN A 58 0.86 4.37 -20.84
C GLN A 58 1.97 4.25 -19.79
N GLY A 59 2.84 3.23 -19.92
CA GLY A 59 3.87 2.87 -18.94
C GLY A 59 4.77 4.01 -18.49
N PRO A 60 5.41 4.78 -19.40
CA PRO A 60 6.26 5.89 -19.01
C PRO A 60 5.55 6.96 -18.15
N ALA A 61 4.30 7.28 -18.49
CA ALA A 61 3.50 8.24 -17.74
C ALA A 61 3.10 7.68 -16.36
N ILE A 62 2.68 6.41 -16.29
CA ILE A 62 2.32 5.73 -15.05
C ILE A 62 3.51 5.63 -14.09
N ILE A 63 4.67 5.17 -14.56
CA ILE A 63 5.88 5.02 -13.74
C ILE A 63 6.32 6.38 -13.20
N THR A 64 6.26 7.43 -14.04
CA THR A 64 6.59 8.80 -13.62
C THR A 64 5.63 9.27 -12.53
N ALA A 65 4.32 9.05 -12.71
CA ALA A 65 3.31 9.41 -11.73
C ALA A 65 3.51 8.65 -10.40
N ILE A 66 3.78 7.34 -10.43
CA ILE A 66 4.07 6.54 -9.23
C ILE A 66 5.28 7.09 -8.47
N LYS A 67 6.37 7.42 -9.18
CA LYS A 67 7.58 7.99 -8.55
C LYS A 67 7.27 9.31 -7.86
N GLN A 68 6.47 10.17 -8.48
CA GLN A 68 6.08 11.45 -7.92
C GLN A 68 5.15 11.26 -6.70
N MET A 69 4.09 10.46 -6.84
CA MET A 69 3.18 10.06 -5.76
C MET A 69 3.93 9.60 -4.52
N ILE A 70 4.85 8.64 -4.67
CA ILE A 70 5.58 8.06 -3.54
C ILE A 70 6.50 9.09 -2.89
N LYS A 71 7.12 9.96 -3.68
CA LYS A 71 7.96 11.04 -3.17
C LYS A 71 7.15 12.05 -2.35
N GLU A 72 6.00 12.46 -2.85
CA GLU A 72 5.10 13.40 -2.16
C GLU A 72 4.51 12.76 -0.90
N ALA A 73 3.97 11.54 -1.00
CA ALA A 73 3.44 10.78 0.12
C ALA A 73 4.48 10.57 1.22
N SER A 74 5.72 10.25 0.87
CA SER A 74 6.84 10.11 1.81
C SER A 74 7.10 11.42 2.56
N GLY A 75 7.13 12.55 1.85
CA GLY A 75 7.29 13.88 2.45
C GLY A 75 6.14 14.26 3.38
N HIS A 76 4.89 14.02 2.95
CA HIS A 76 3.70 14.26 3.77
C HIS A 76 3.71 13.39 5.04
N MET A 77 4.00 12.10 4.92
CA MET A 77 4.09 11.19 6.05
C MET A 77 5.19 11.61 7.03
N PHE A 78 6.34 12.06 6.53
CA PHE A 78 7.42 12.56 7.36
C PHE A 78 6.99 13.76 8.19
N VAL A 79 6.31 14.74 7.59
CA VAL A 79 5.80 15.91 8.31
C VAL A 79 4.70 15.51 9.30
N ALA A 80 3.70 14.74 8.85
CA ALA A 80 2.56 14.34 9.66
C ALA A 80 2.96 13.50 10.89
N THR A 81 4.02 12.69 10.75
CA THR A 81 4.54 11.86 11.85
C THR A 81 5.50 12.61 12.78
N ARG A 82 5.67 13.93 12.63
CA ARG A 82 6.67 14.73 13.36
C ARG A 82 8.09 14.23 13.12
N ARG A 83 8.42 13.99 11.85
CA ARG A 83 9.74 13.57 11.36
C ARG A 83 10.16 12.17 11.82
N ARG A 84 9.21 11.25 12.00
CA ARG A 84 9.45 9.90 12.56
C ARG A 84 9.27 8.75 11.57
N ALA A 85 8.61 8.97 10.44
CA ALA A 85 8.40 7.91 9.45
C ALA A 85 8.42 8.48 8.03
N PHE A 86 9.09 7.79 7.11
CA PHE A 86 9.10 8.12 5.68
C PHE A 86 9.20 6.85 4.84
N LEU A 87 8.84 6.92 3.55
CA LEU A 87 9.08 5.83 2.60
C LEU A 87 10.52 5.97 2.09
N ARG A 88 11.35 4.95 2.35
CA ARG A 88 12.76 4.95 1.94
C ARG A 88 12.99 4.14 0.68
N GLN A 89 12.44 2.94 0.63
CA GLN A 89 12.61 2.04 -0.51
C GLN A 89 11.26 1.51 -0.96
N VAL A 90 10.95 1.77 -2.22
CA VAL A 90 9.75 1.28 -2.91
C VAL A 90 10.19 0.63 -4.22
N LYS A 91 9.67 -0.56 -4.50
CA LYS A 91 9.95 -1.33 -5.71
C LYS A 91 8.73 -1.25 -6.63
N VAL A 92 8.93 -0.86 -7.88
CA VAL A 92 7.87 -0.86 -8.90
C VAL A 92 8.07 -2.07 -9.80
N LEU A 93 7.13 -3.01 -9.80
CA LEU A 93 7.15 -4.18 -10.69
C LEU A 93 6.53 -3.81 -12.02
N ILE A 94 7.32 -3.99 -13.08
CA ILE A 94 6.90 -3.81 -14.46
C ILE A 94 6.45 -5.17 -15.02
N PRO A 95 5.35 -5.23 -15.80
CA PRO A 95 4.93 -6.47 -16.43
C PRO A 95 6.00 -7.04 -17.36
N GLN A 96 6.18 -8.37 -17.33
CA GLN A 96 7.06 -9.06 -18.27
C GLN A 96 6.59 -8.93 -19.74
N SER A 97 5.32 -8.61 -19.96
CA SER A 97 4.77 -8.36 -21.30
C SER A 97 5.27 -7.05 -21.92
N TRP A 98 5.86 -6.14 -21.15
CA TRP A 98 6.40 -4.89 -21.68
C TRP A 98 7.83 -5.10 -22.17
N SER A 99 8.14 -4.62 -23.37
CA SER A 99 9.40 -4.87 -24.07
C SER A 99 10.32 -3.66 -24.11
N ASN A 100 9.77 -2.46 -23.96
CA ASN A 100 10.46 -1.19 -24.16
C ASN A 100 10.50 -0.35 -22.86
N THR A 101 10.77 -1.01 -21.74
CA THR A 101 10.91 -0.36 -20.43
C THR A 101 12.23 -0.77 -19.79
N THR A 102 13.04 0.21 -19.41
CA THR A 102 14.29 -0.03 -18.67
C THR A 102 13.98 -0.57 -17.29
N ILE A 103 14.60 -1.70 -16.93
CA ILE A 103 14.50 -2.31 -15.61
C ILE A 103 15.85 -2.19 -14.88
N ASP A 104 15.80 -1.78 -13.62
CA ASP A 104 17.02 -1.67 -12.80
C ASP A 104 17.50 -3.04 -12.32
N GLN A 105 16.54 -3.94 -12.03
CA GLN A 105 16.80 -5.29 -11.52
C GLN A 105 15.65 -6.24 -11.88
N VAL A 106 15.96 -7.53 -12.00
CA VAL A 106 14.97 -8.59 -12.20
C VAL A 106 14.30 -8.89 -10.86
N ALA A 107 12.97 -8.92 -10.84
CA ALA A 107 12.20 -9.33 -9.67
C ALA A 107 12.40 -10.84 -9.41
N THR A 108 12.70 -11.20 -8.16
CA THR A 108 13.00 -12.60 -7.79
C THR A 108 11.98 -13.15 -6.81
N THR A 109 11.52 -12.32 -5.88
CA THR A 109 10.59 -12.73 -4.80
C THR A 109 9.25 -12.01 -4.89
N GLU A 110 9.24 -10.88 -5.58
CA GLU A 110 8.10 -9.99 -5.73
C GLU A 110 7.19 -10.46 -6.88
N SER A 111 5.88 -10.28 -6.71
CA SER A 111 4.89 -10.60 -7.75
C SER A 111 3.72 -9.63 -7.66
N PHE A 112 3.03 -9.41 -8.78
CA PHE A 112 1.85 -8.53 -8.84
C PHE A 112 0.76 -8.94 -7.83
N MET A 113 0.49 -10.24 -7.71
CA MET A 113 -0.54 -10.74 -6.77
C MET A 113 -0.17 -10.55 -5.29
N LYS A 114 1.10 -10.27 -4.97
CA LYS A 114 1.57 -10.03 -3.60
C LYS A 114 2.02 -8.59 -3.36
N SER A 115 1.78 -7.67 -4.30
CA SER A 115 2.18 -6.27 -4.14
C SER A 115 1.22 -5.51 -3.23
N ASP A 116 1.76 -4.61 -2.41
CA ASP A 116 1.00 -3.80 -1.45
C ASP A 116 0.11 -2.77 -2.15
N ILE A 117 0.56 -2.28 -3.31
CA ILE A 117 -0.21 -1.40 -4.19
C ILE A 117 -0.30 -2.07 -5.56
N ARG A 118 -1.48 -2.10 -6.17
CA ARG A 118 -1.74 -2.65 -7.50
C ARG A 118 -2.27 -1.56 -8.41
N VAL A 119 -1.58 -1.34 -9.52
CA VAL A 119 -2.05 -0.50 -10.62
C VAL A 119 -2.65 -1.41 -11.68
N ASP A 120 -3.97 -1.41 -11.78
CA ASP A 120 -4.71 -2.31 -12.66
C ASP A 120 -5.86 -1.57 -13.36
N LEU A 121 -6.60 -2.30 -14.19
CA LEU A 121 -7.77 -1.78 -14.89
C LEU A 121 -8.85 -1.29 -13.90
N PRO A 122 -9.72 -0.37 -14.34
CA PRO A 122 -10.79 0.15 -13.50
C PRO A 122 -11.73 -0.95 -13.01
N HIS A 123 -12.02 -0.96 -11.70
CA HIS A 123 -12.96 -1.92 -11.13
C HIS A 123 -14.38 -1.66 -11.65
N ALA A 124 -15.19 -2.70 -11.84
CA ALA A 124 -16.53 -2.57 -12.42
C ALA A 124 -17.42 -1.57 -11.64
N ILE A 125 -17.31 -1.58 -10.32
CA ILE A 125 -18.10 -0.75 -9.40
C ILE A 125 -17.38 0.58 -9.11
N TYR A 126 -16.11 0.51 -8.71
CA TYR A 126 -15.36 1.69 -8.24
C TYR A 126 -14.77 2.53 -9.39
N LYS A 127 -14.78 2.02 -10.62
CA LYS A 127 -14.20 2.69 -11.79
C LYS A 127 -12.75 3.10 -11.50
N ASN A 128 -12.42 4.38 -11.67
CA ASN A 128 -11.10 4.94 -11.43
C ASN A 128 -10.87 5.44 -10.00
N GLN A 129 -11.80 5.19 -9.08
CA GLN A 129 -11.63 5.53 -7.68
C GLN A 129 -10.55 4.65 -7.05
N PRO A 130 -9.60 5.23 -6.29
CA PRO A 130 -8.67 4.46 -5.49
C PRO A 130 -9.40 3.81 -4.31
N TYR A 131 -9.06 2.57 -3.98
CA TYR A 131 -9.62 1.88 -2.82
C TYR A 131 -8.60 0.93 -2.19
N THR A 132 -8.88 0.48 -0.98
CA THR A 132 -8.12 -0.59 -0.31
C THR A 132 -9.01 -1.81 -0.23
N GLU A 133 -8.51 -2.96 -0.67
CA GLU A 133 -9.17 -4.24 -0.43
C GLU A 133 -8.91 -4.63 1.03
N GLN A 134 -9.93 -4.52 1.87
CA GLN A 134 -9.84 -4.79 3.31
C GLN A 134 -11.05 -5.62 3.75
N PRO A 135 -11.05 -6.95 3.49
CA PRO A 135 -12.09 -7.85 3.97
C PRO A 135 -11.99 -8.10 5.49
N GLY A 136 -10.83 -7.79 6.10
CA GLY A 136 -10.57 -7.96 7.52
C GLY A 136 -11.31 -6.98 8.44
N GLU A 137 -11.27 -7.28 9.73
CA GLU A 137 -11.90 -6.46 10.77
C GLU A 137 -11.11 -5.17 11.06
N CYS A 138 -11.62 -4.36 11.98
CA CYS A 138 -10.95 -3.14 12.42
C CYS A 138 -9.60 -3.48 13.08
N GLY A 139 -8.52 -2.85 12.63
CA GLY A 139 -7.17 -3.11 13.15
C GLY A 139 -6.41 -4.19 12.39
N GLU A 140 -7.09 -4.98 11.54
CA GLU A 140 -6.44 -5.87 10.60
C GLU A 140 -5.93 -5.08 9.38
N PRO A 141 -4.73 -5.43 8.86
CA PRO A 141 -4.20 -4.78 7.67
C PRO A 141 -5.08 -5.07 6.45
N GLY A 142 -5.20 -4.09 5.54
CA GLY A 142 -5.75 -4.32 4.22
C GLY A 142 -4.83 -5.22 3.39
N GLU A 143 -5.40 -5.93 2.42
CA GLU A 143 -4.64 -6.82 1.54
C GLU A 143 -3.80 -6.07 0.52
N TYR A 144 -4.38 -5.03 -0.12
CA TYR A 144 -3.67 -4.16 -1.06
C TYR A 144 -4.45 -2.86 -1.31
N ILE A 145 -3.76 -1.84 -1.81
CA ILE A 145 -4.36 -0.62 -2.37
C ILE A 145 -4.49 -0.79 -3.88
N HIS A 146 -5.65 -0.53 -4.44
CA HIS A 146 -5.91 -0.53 -5.87
C HIS A 146 -5.93 0.88 -6.43
N LEU A 147 -5.10 1.13 -7.44
CA LEU A 147 -5.05 2.37 -8.21
C LEU A 147 -5.26 2.06 -9.70
N THR A 148 -5.65 3.06 -10.48
CA THR A 148 -5.82 2.94 -11.94
C THR A 148 -4.82 3.84 -12.67
N PRO A 149 -4.44 3.51 -13.92
CA PRO A 149 -3.66 4.40 -14.78
C PRO A 149 -4.26 5.80 -14.87
N GLU A 150 -5.58 5.89 -15.01
CA GLU A 150 -6.31 7.14 -15.12
C GLU A 150 -6.28 7.95 -13.83
N TYR A 151 -6.39 7.30 -12.66
CA TYR A 151 -6.23 7.97 -11.37
C TYR A 151 -4.86 8.63 -11.23
N LEU A 152 -3.81 7.90 -11.61
CA LEU A 152 -2.42 8.35 -11.52
C LEU A 152 -2.10 9.48 -12.50
N THR A 153 -2.67 9.46 -13.70
CA THR A 153 -2.25 10.33 -14.81
C THR A 153 -3.23 11.45 -15.14
N GLN A 154 -4.49 11.37 -14.71
CA GLN A 154 -5.51 12.37 -15.03
C GLN A 154 -6.07 13.02 -13.76
N ARG A 155 -5.79 14.32 -13.61
CA ARG A 155 -6.21 15.13 -12.45
C ARG A 155 -7.69 14.98 -12.10
N LYS A 156 -8.58 14.87 -13.10
CA LYS A 156 -10.02 14.78 -12.87
C LYS A 156 -10.44 13.62 -11.95
N PHE A 157 -9.66 12.54 -11.91
CA PHE A 157 -9.94 11.41 -11.03
C PHE A 157 -9.32 11.56 -9.63
N SER A 158 -8.25 12.34 -9.48
CA SER A 158 -7.63 12.60 -8.18
C SER A 158 -8.21 13.81 -7.42
N LEU A 159 -8.95 14.69 -8.10
CA LEU A 159 -9.58 15.88 -7.48
C LEU A 159 -10.36 15.57 -6.19
N TRP A 160 -11.04 14.41 -6.13
CA TRP A 160 -11.92 14.06 -5.01
C TRP A 160 -11.25 13.18 -3.94
N TRP A 161 -10.22 12.42 -4.32
CA TRP A 161 -9.61 11.41 -3.46
C TRP A 161 -8.24 11.83 -2.92
N GLY A 162 -7.72 12.96 -3.38
CA GLY A 162 -6.38 13.43 -3.09
C GLY A 162 -5.48 13.26 -4.31
N PRO A 163 -4.41 14.06 -4.41
CA PRO A 163 -3.42 13.86 -5.47
C PRO A 163 -2.92 12.40 -5.43
N PRO A 164 -2.65 11.79 -6.60
CA PRO A 164 -1.94 10.53 -6.64
C PRO A 164 -0.56 10.75 -6.02
#